data_AF-A0A351WW59-F1
#
_entry.id   AF-A0A351WW59-F1
#
_cell.length_a   1.000
_cell.length_b   1.000
_cell.length_c   1.000
_cell.angle_alpha   90.00
_cell.angle_beta   90.00
_cell.angle_gamma   90.00
#
_symmetry.space_group_name_H-M   'P 1'
#
loop_
_entity.id
_entity.type
_entity.pdbx_description
1 polymer ?
#
loop_
_entity_poly.entity_id
_entity_poly.type
_entity_poly.pdbx_seq_one_letter_code
_entity_poly.pdbx_strand_id
1 'polypeptide(L)'
;MQFQQIEIGIRSLDDALENFIQTGEAIERGETVEKQASGVYFTDLDAFRKVLTQKRLELLHVIRKDKPSSIHQLARLVRRDIKNVSTDVKYLSQVGLVELKEKNNCLFPTVNYERIKLDIAV
;
A
#
# COMPACT_ATOMS: atom_id res chain seq x y z
N MET A 1 -8.84 19.82 1.89
CA MET A 1 -8.55 18.45 2.38
C MET A 1 -7.38 17.92 1.58
N GLN A 2 -6.31 17.49 2.23
CA GLN A 2 -5.10 17.02 1.56
C GLN A 2 -5.38 15.60 1.03
N PHE A 3 -5.43 15.45 -0.30
CA PHE A 3 -5.55 14.13 -0.92
C PHE A 3 -4.26 13.36 -0.62
N GLN A 4 -4.34 12.33 0.23
CA GLN A 4 -3.19 11.45 0.44
C GLN A 4 -3.09 10.49 -0.75
N GLN A 5 -2.00 10.59 -1.50
CA GLN A 5 -1.67 9.71 -2.62
C GLN A 5 -0.61 8.72 -2.16
N ILE A 6 -0.75 7.46 -2.59
CA ILE A 6 0.31 6.46 -2.47
C ILE A 6 0.87 6.16 -3.87
N GLU A 7 2.19 6.22 -3.99
CA GLU A 7 2.87 5.83 -5.22
C GLU A 7 3.19 4.35 -5.17
N ILE A 8 2.87 3.65 -6.25
CA ILE A 8 3.22 2.25 -6.43
C ILE A 8 4.07 2.14 -7.69
N GLY A 9 5.33 1.76 -7.51
CA GLY A 9 6.31 1.69 -8.59
C GLY A 9 7.01 0.35 -8.67
N ILE A 10 7.65 0.10 -9.82
CA ILE A 10 8.63 -0.98 -9.96
C ILE A 10 10.02 -0.32 -9.98
N ARG A 11 10.90 -0.73 -9.08
CA ARG A 11 12.27 -0.22 -8.97
C ARG A 11 13.19 -1.35 -8.55
N SER A 12 14.37 -1.45 -9.16
CA SER A 12 15.37 -2.42 -8.73
C SER A 12 15.92 -2.05 -7.35
N LEU A 13 16.45 -3.05 -6.63
CA LEU A 13 17.10 -2.79 -5.33
C LEU A 13 18.31 -1.88 -5.50
N ASP A 14 19.07 -2.05 -6.58
CA ASP A 14 20.27 -1.28 -6.88
C ASP A 14 19.92 0.20 -7.09
N ASP A 15 18.90 0.49 -7.92
CA ASP A 15 18.43 1.88 -8.12
C ASP A 15 17.93 2.49 -6.80
N ALA A 16 17.29 1.71 -5.94
CA ALA A 16 16.81 2.19 -4.65
C ALA A 16 17.96 2.55 -3.71
N LEU A 17 19.01 1.72 -3.66
CA LEU A 17 20.21 1.97 -2.86
C LEU A 17 21.00 3.16 -3.41
N GLU A 18 21.14 3.27 -4.72
CA GLU A 18 21.84 4.39 -5.36
C GLU A 18 21.14 5.72 -5.08
N ASN A 19 19.81 5.78 -5.27
CA ASN A 19 19.02 6.96 -4.92
C ASN A 19 19.14 7.32 -3.43
N PHE A 20 19.24 6.33 -2.55
CA PHE A 20 19.41 6.54 -1.11
C PHE A 20 20.78 7.16 -0.79
N ILE A 21 21.85 6.63 -1.38
CA ILE A 21 23.22 7.18 -1.23
C ILE A 21 23.25 8.63 -1.73
N GLN A 22 22.77 8.89 -2.95
CA GLN A 22 22.74 10.23 -3.54
C GLN A 22 21.95 11.22 -2.66
N THR A 23 20.82 10.78 -2.11
CA THR A 23 20.00 11.59 -1.19
C THR A 23 20.76 11.89 0.11
N GLY A 24 21.45 10.90 0.68
CA GLY A 24 22.26 11.07 1.89
C GLY A 24 23.39 12.08 1.69
N GLU A 25 24.14 11.95 0.60
CA GLU A 25 25.24 12.88 0.30
C GLU A 25 24.74 14.32 0.05
N ALA A 26 23.59 14.49 -0.60
CA ALA A 26 22.99 15.82 -0.79
C ALA A 26 22.65 16.49 0.55
N ILE A 27 22.10 15.73 1.50
CA ILE A 27 21.82 16.21 2.85
C ILE A 27 23.11 16.60 3.58
N GLU A 28 24.17 15.79 3.47
CA GLU A 28 25.48 16.11 4.06
C GLU A 28 26.08 17.40 3.48
N ARG A 29 25.86 17.66 2.19
CA ARG A 29 26.27 18.91 1.52
C ARG A 29 25.38 20.12 1.84
N GLY A 30 24.33 19.93 2.65
CA GLY A 30 23.38 21.00 3.01
C GLY A 30 22.40 21.37 1.90
N GLU A 31 22.24 20.52 0.89
CA GLU A 31 21.27 20.71 -0.18
C GLU A 31 19.84 20.47 0.33
N THR A 32 18.87 21.19 -0.26
CA THR A 32 17.46 20.97 0.07
C THR A 32 16.96 19.77 -0.71
N VAL A 33 16.65 18.67 -0.01
CA VAL A 33 16.02 17.49 -0.62
C VAL A 33 14.51 17.54 -0.40
N GLU A 34 13.75 17.38 -1.48
CA GLU A 34 12.30 17.27 -1.39
C GLU A 34 11.88 15.98 -0.70
N LYS A 35 10.89 16.08 0.20
CA LYS A 35 10.33 14.91 0.87
C LYS A 35 9.57 14.07 -0.16
N GLN A 36 10.14 12.93 -0.55
CA GLN A 36 9.51 11.99 -1.45
C GLN A 36 8.15 11.53 -0.88
N ALA A 37 7.17 11.37 -1.76
CA ALA A 37 5.86 10.83 -1.40
C ALA A 37 6.03 9.42 -0.81
N SER A 38 5.22 9.06 0.19
CA SER A 38 5.20 7.70 0.71
C SER A 38 4.73 6.75 -0.39
N GLY A 39 5.55 5.76 -0.71
CA GLY A 39 5.29 4.82 -1.80
C GLY A 39 5.69 3.38 -1.47
N VAL A 40 5.09 2.44 -2.18
CA VAL A 40 5.39 1.01 -2.12
C VAL A 40 6.04 0.61 -3.43
N TYR A 41 7.27 0.13 -3.39
CA TYR A 41 8.04 -0.25 -4.56
C TYR A 41 8.20 -1.76 -4.65
N PHE A 42 8.01 -2.30 -5.85
CA PHE A 42 8.19 -3.72 -6.16
C PHE A 42 9.47 -3.92 -6.98
N THR A 43 10.14 -5.05 -6.79
CA THR A 43 11.38 -5.39 -7.50
C THR A 43 11.17 -5.57 -9.00
N ASP A 44 10.00 -6.08 -9.38
CA ASP A 44 9.67 -6.43 -10.75
C ASP A 44 8.14 -6.50 -10.95
N LEU A 45 7.73 -6.66 -12.21
CA LEU A 45 6.33 -6.74 -12.60
C LEU A 45 5.63 -7.99 -12.05
N ASP A 46 6.34 -9.11 -11.87
CA ASP A 46 5.75 -10.35 -11.37
C ASP A 46 5.42 -10.22 -9.87
N ALA A 47 6.31 -9.61 -9.09
CA ALA A 47 6.08 -9.25 -7.70
C ALA A 47 4.88 -8.32 -7.58
N PHE A 48 4.83 -7.25 -8.40
CA PHE A 48 3.69 -6.35 -8.46
C PHE A 48 2.38 -7.08 -8.73
N ARG A 49 2.33 -7.93 -9.77
CA ARG A 49 1.11 -8.68 -10.17
C ARG A 49 0.67 -9.70 -9.13
N LYS A 50 1.62 -10.33 -8.42
CA LYS A 50 1.33 -11.24 -7.30
C LYS A 50 0.71 -10.50 -6.13
N VAL A 51 1.07 -9.23 -5.92
CA VAL A 51 0.60 -8.43 -4.79
C VAL A 51 -0.73 -7.75 -5.08
N LEU A 52 -0.83 -7.03 -6.19
CA LEU A 52 -1.98 -6.21 -6.57
C LEU A 52 -2.88 -6.95 -7.57
N THR A 53 -3.43 -8.06 -7.11
CA THR A 53 -4.45 -8.78 -7.87
C THR A 53 -5.75 -7.99 -7.93
N GLN A 54 -6.58 -8.23 -8.94
CA GLN A 54 -7.90 -7.59 -9.08
C GLN A 54 -8.75 -7.71 -7.80
N LYS A 55 -8.74 -8.90 -7.18
CA LYS A 55 -9.48 -9.18 -5.93
C LYS A 55 -8.98 -8.36 -4.75
N ARG A 56 -7.69 -8.02 -4.71
CA ARG A 56 -7.11 -7.19 -3.64
C ARG A 56 -7.33 -5.70 -3.89
N LEU A 57 -7.27 -5.26 -5.15
CA LEU A 57 -7.68 -3.91 -5.54
C LEU A 57 -9.15 -3.65 -5.17
N GLU A 58 -10.03 -4.63 -5.36
CA GLU A 58 -11.43 -4.56 -4.89
C GLU A 58 -11.51 -4.39 -3.37
N LEU A 59 -10.72 -5.15 -2.59
CA LEU A 59 -10.66 -4.97 -1.14
C LEU A 59 -10.23 -3.55 -0.76
N LEU A 60 -9.17 -3.00 -1.38
CA LEU A 60 -8.71 -1.64 -1.11
C LEU A 60 -9.82 -0.61 -1.35
N HIS A 61 -10.56 -0.77 -2.45
CA HIS A 61 -11.68 0.10 -2.79
C HIS A 61 -12.80 0.02 -1.74
N VAL A 62 -13.24 -1.20 -1.38
CA VAL A 62 -14.34 -1.41 -0.42
C VAL A 62 -13.94 -0.98 0.99
N ILE A 63 -12.71 -1.25 1.42
CA ILE A 63 -12.20 -0.78 2.72
C ILE A 63 -12.27 0.74 2.81
N ARG A 64 -11.85 1.45 1.76
CA ARG A 64 -11.84 2.92 1.74
C ARG A 64 -13.26 3.52 1.68
N LYS A 65 -14.13 2.91 0.87
CA LYS A 65 -15.49 3.38 0.61
C LYS A 65 -16.44 3.10 1.77
N ASP A 66 -16.51 1.84 2.17
CA ASP A 66 -17.54 1.33 3.10
C ASP A 66 -17.05 1.26 4.55
N LYS A 67 -15.73 1.44 4.80
CA LYS A 67 -15.10 1.51 6.13
C LYS A 67 -15.60 0.41 7.08
N PRO A 68 -15.38 -0.87 6.74
CA PRO A 68 -15.88 -1.98 7.53
C PRO A 68 -15.29 -1.93 8.95
N SER A 69 -16.12 -2.23 9.95
CA SER A 69 -15.75 -2.30 11.36
C SER A 69 -15.10 -3.62 11.76
N SER A 70 -14.97 -4.58 10.83
CA SER A 70 -14.29 -5.86 11.04
C SER A 70 -13.94 -6.54 9.72
N ILE A 71 -13.01 -7.52 9.77
CA ILE A 71 -12.73 -8.42 8.63
C ILE A 71 -13.99 -9.23 8.24
N HIS A 72 -14.81 -9.63 9.22
CA HIS A 72 -16.08 -10.31 8.95
C HIS A 72 -17.04 -9.47 8.12
N GLN A 73 -17.19 -8.18 8.45
CA GLN A 73 -18.05 -7.28 7.68
C GLN A 73 -17.49 -7.07 6.27
N LEU A 74 -16.18 -6.87 6.13
CA LEU A 74 -15.54 -6.76 4.82
C LEU A 74 -15.84 -7.98 3.95
N ALA A 75 -15.68 -9.18 4.48
CA ALA A 75 -15.96 -10.42 3.76
C ALA A 75 -17.42 -10.51 3.25
N ARG A 76 -18.38 -10.03 4.05
CA ARG A 76 -19.80 -9.95 3.64
C ARG A 76 -20.02 -8.91 2.53
N LEU A 77 -19.38 -7.75 2.62
CA LEU A 77 -19.49 -6.69 1.61
C LEU A 77 -18.99 -7.16 0.24
N VAL A 78 -17.84 -7.86 0.20
CA VAL A 78 -17.28 -8.38 -1.06
C VAL A 78 -17.80 -9.77 -1.43
N ARG A 79 -18.69 -10.37 -0.64
CA ARG A 79 -19.27 -11.71 -0.85
C ARG A 79 -18.20 -12.80 -1.06
N ARG A 80 -17.15 -12.79 -0.23
CA ARG A 80 -16.05 -13.77 -0.29
C ARG A 80 -15.89 -14.50 1.03
N ASP A 81 -15.26 -15.68 0.98
CA ASP A 81 -14.88 -16.43 2.17
C ASP A 81 -13.96 -15.61 3.08
N ILE A 82 -14.23 -15.64 4.38
CA ILE A 82 -13.52 -14.82 5.37
C ILE A 82 -12.06 -15.21 5.52
N LYS A 83 -11.69 -16.49 5.38
CA LYS A 83 -10.29 -16.91 5.51
C LYS A 83 -9.48 -16.28 4.38
N ASN A 84 -10.01 -16.32 3.16
CA ASN A 84 -9.37 -15.69 2.01
C ASN A 84 -9.25 -14.17 2.16
N VAL A 85 -10.30 -13.50 2.64
CA VAL A 85 -10.27 -12.05 2.89
C VAL A 85 -9.27 -11.71 3.99
N SER A 86 -9.24 -12.47 5.08
CA SER A 86 -8.28 -12.29 6.17
C SER A 86 -6.84 -12.43 5.69
N THR A 87 -6.54 -13.47 4.90
CA THR A 87 -5.22 -13.66 4.29
C THR A 87 -4.84 -12.50 3.38
N ASP A 88 -5.75 -12.05 2.52
CA ASP A 88 -5.50 -10.93 1.62
C ASP A 88 -5.29 -9.61 2.38
N VAL A 89 -6.08 -9.34 3.42
CA VAL A 89 -5.94 -8.16 4.27
C VAL A 89 -4.60 -8.18 5.01
N LYS A 90 -4.22 -9.34 5.56
CA LYS A 90 -2.92 -9.50 6.22
C LYS A 90 -1.77 -9.24 5.26
N TYR A 91 -1.87 -9.77 4.03
CA TYR A 91 -0.86 -9.56 3.00
C TYR A 91 -0.76 -8.09 2.59
N LEU A 92 -1.90 -7.44 2.33
CA LEU A 92 -1.96 -6.01 2.01
C LEU A 92 -1.41 -5.14 3.15
N SER A 93 -1.57 -5.58 4.40
CA SER A 93 -1.00 -4.90 5.56
C SER A 93 0.51 -5.06 5.66
N GLN A 94 1.04 -6.25 5.35
CA GLN A 94 2.48 -6.49 5.32
C GLN A 94 3.22 -5.64 4.28
N VAL A 95 2.58 -5.36 3.13
CA VAL A 95 3.14 -4.48 2.09
C VAL A 95 2.83 -2.99 2.32
N GLY A 96 2.17 -2.63 3.43
CA GLY A 96 1.89 -1.24 3.79
C GLY A 96 0.72 -0.58 3.04
N LEU A 97 -0.07 -1.34 2.28
CA LEU A 97 -1.23 -0.82 1.55
C LEU A 97 -2.50 -0.73 2.40
N VAL A 98 -2.55 -1.46 3.52
CA VAL A 98 -3.65 -1.46 4.50
C VAL A 98 -3.09 -1.33 5.91
N GLU A 99 -3.72 -0.50 6.73
CA GLU A 99 -3.43 -0.42 8.16
C GLU A 99 -4.51 -1.19 8.93
N LEU A 100 -4.11 -2.11 9.79
CA LEU A 100 -5.01 -2.84 10.68
C LEU A 100 -5.12 -2.11 12.02
N LYS A 101 -6.34 -1.74 12.40
CA LYS A 101 -6.66 -1.09 13.67
C LYS A 101 -7.50 -1.99 14.54
N GLU A 102 -7.44 -1.77 15.84
CA GLU A 102 -8.23 -2.50 16.82
C GLU A 102 -9.16 -1.54 17.56
N LYS A 103 -10.43 -1.92 17.70
CA LYS A 103 -11.42 -1.22 18.52
C LYS A 103 -12.34 -2.25 19.17
N ASN A 104 -12.51 -2.16 20.49
CA ASN A 104 -13.35 -3.08 21.27
C ASN A 104 -13.00 -4.56 21.01
N ASN A 105 -11.72 -4.91 21.03
CA ASN A 105 -11.19 -6.24 20.71
C ASN A 105 -11.57 -6.76 19.31
N CYS A 106 -11.86 -5.86 18.37
CA CYS A 106 -12.17 -6.19 16.99
C CYS A 106 -11.19 -5.53 16.04
N LEU A 107 -10.53 -6.35 15.21
CA LEU A 107 -9.59 -5.90 14.21
C LEU A 107 -10.31 -5.49 12.92
N PHE A 108 -10.00 -4.32 12.39
CA PHE A 108 -10.57 -3.80 11.16
C PHE A 108 -9.52 -3.13 10.27
N PRO A 109 -9.63 -3.30 8.94
CA PRO A 109 -8.71 -2.69 8.00
C PRO A 109 -9.08 -1.25 7.68
N THR A 110 -8.07 -0.42 7.45
CA THR A 110 -8.19 0.97 7.01
C THR A 110 -7.23 1.28 5.87
N VAL A 111 -7.65 2.18 4.98
CA VAL A 111 -6.86 2.70 3.86
C VAL A 111 -6.84 4.21 3.97
N ASN A 112 -5.65 4.80 4.11
CA ASN A 112 -5.48 6.23 4.41
C ASN A 112 -5.25 7.10 3.17
N TYR A 113 -5.24 6.51 1.97
CA TYR A 113 -5.05 7.23 0.70
C TYR A 113 -6.32 7.25 -0.15
N GLU A 114 -6.36 8.14 -1.13
CA GLU A 114 -7.49 8.33 -2.05
C GLU A 114 -7.17 7.90 -3.48
N ARG A 115 -5.88 7.96 -3.86
CA ARG A 115 -5.41 7.58 -5.20
C ARG A 115 -4.18 6.70 -5.09
N ILE A 116 -4.16 5.68 -5.93
CA ILE A 116 -2.98 4.87 -6.22
C ILE A 116 -2.45 5.36 -7.57
N LYS A 117 -1.22 5.89 -7.58
CA LYS A 117 -0.51 6.20 -8.82
C LYS A 117 0.39 5.03 -9.16
N LEU A 118 0.28 4.53 -10.38
CA LEU A 118 1.12 3.45 -10.87
C LEU A 118 2.15 4.03 -11.84
N ASP A 119 3.43 3.94 -11.48
CA ASP A 119 4.53 4.35 -12.34
C ASP A 119 5.33 3.12 -12.79
N ILE A 120 5.37 2.89 -14.11
CA ILE A 120 6.10 1.78 -14.74
C ILE A 120 7.16 2.41 -15.66
N ALA A 121 8.43 2.25 -15.31
CA ALA A 121 9.54 2.55 -16.21
C ALA A 121 9.65 1.41 -17.25
N VAL A 122 9.83 1.77 -18.52
CA VAL A 122 9.94 0.84 -19.65
C VAL A 122 11.31 1.01 -20.30
#